data_AF-F9VS14-F1
#
_entry.id   AF-F9VS14-F1
#
_cell.length_a   1.000
_cell.length_b   1.000
_cell.length_c   1.000
_cell.angle_alpha   90.00
_cell.angle_beta   90.00
_cell.angle_gamma   90.00
#
_symmetry.space_group_name_H-M   'P 1'
#
loop_
_entity.id
_entity.type
_entity.pdbx_description
1 polymer ?
#
loop_
_entity_poly.entity_id
_entity_poly.type
_entity_poly.pdbx_seq_one_letter_code
_entity_poly.pdbx_strand_id
1 'polypeptide(L)'
;MGRVDLEAMREAERHVAGNAYIRLPVAENVPMDASSIVAAIAAGIALAALYFTWRQVSAAEEQTALQRRIHEDAGQPYVWADIRPHAQHASFMMLVVKNDGPTVATSVSISIDPPFPSEWSRDGDNERFANNRRFASLPPGRVMQWNLGLPQNILPSPRSPVNEKGQFKITISFDGPYGPIDPLTYAIDLSEYRWVAKTTPGTPMSISKSVDDASRELSKAINKVAERIS
;
A
#
# COMPACT_ATOMS: atom_id res chain seq x y z
N MET A 1 44.57 -33.22 -16.21
CA MET A 1 45.55 -34.25 -16.63
C MET A 1 46.88 -33.52 -16.86
N GLY A 2 47.70 -33.45 -15.81
CA GLY A 2 49.02 -32.81 -15.84
C GLY A 2 49.98 -33.71 -15.06
N ARG A 3 50.90 -34.35 -15.77
CA ARG A 3 51.93 -35.24 -15.22
C ARG A 3 52.84 -34.41 -14.31
N VAL A 4 52.89 -34.77 -13.03
CA VAL A 4 53.88 -34.23 -12.09
C VAL A 4 55.17 -35.02 -12.28
N ASP A 5 56.24 -34.26 -12.47
CA ASP A 5 57.59 -34.68 -12.84
C ASP A 5 58.28 -35.40 -11.67
N LEU A 6 58.42 -36.73 -11.80
CA LEU A 6 58.96 -37.62 -10.75
C LEU A 6 60.47 -37.44 -10.51
N GLU A 7 61.16 -36.66 -11.33
CA GLU A 7 62.59 -36.37 -11.15
C GLU A 7 62.83 -35.29 -10.08
N ALA A 8 61.90 -34.34 -9.89
CA ALA A 8 62.02 -33.30 -8.88
C ALA A 8 61.87 -33.84 -7.43
N MET A 9 61.18 -34.97 -7.25
CA MET A 9 61.03 -35.60 -5.92
C MET A 9 62.25 -36.45 -5.51
N ARG A 10 63.08 -36.89 -6.46
CA ARG A 10 64.25 -37.76 -6.17
C ARG A 10 65.51 -36.99 -5.78
N GLU A 11 65.52 -35.68 -5.99
CA GLU A 11 66.63 -34.80 -5.61
C GLU A 11 66.46 -34.20 -4.19
N ALA A 12 65.22 -34.12 -3.70
CA ALA A 12 64.92 -33.68 -2.33
C ALA A 12 65.24 -34.73 -1.25
N GLU A 13 65.21 -36.03 -1.58
CA GLU A 13 65.49 -37.11 -0.62
C GLU A 13 66.98 -37.33 -0.32
N ARG A 14 67.91 -36.77 -1.13
CA ARG A 14 69.36 -36.96 -0.91
C ARG A 14 70.00 -35.98 0.07
N HIS A 15 69.27 -34.96 0.54
CA HIS A 15 69.78 -33.97 1.50
C HIS A 15 69.41 -34.24 2.96
N VAL A 16 68.72 -35.33 3.29
CA VAL A 16 68.22 -35.62 4.65
C VAL A 16 69.08 -36.65 5.42
N ALA A 17 70.12 -37.21 4.80
CA ALA A 17 71.05 -38.13 5.47
C ALA A 17 72.26 -37.38 6.05
N GLY A 18 72.07 -36.67 7.17
CA GLY A 18 73.10 -35.84 7.79
C GLY A 18 72.86 -35.48 9.25
N ASN A 19 72.82 -36.50 10.12
CA ASN A 19 73.23 -36.50 11.53
C ASN A 19 73.24 -35.16 12.31
N ALA A 20 72.20 -34.90 13.10
CA ALA A 20 72.30 -34.03 14.28
C ALA A 20 71.28 -34.48 15.34
N TYR A 21 71.79 -34.95 16.48
CA TYR A 21 71.02 -35.26 17.69
C TYR A 21 70.20 -34.04 18.13
N ILE A 22 68.88 -34.05 17.89
CA ILE A 22 67.96 -33.16 18.58
C ILE A 22 67.54 -33.87 19.87
N ARG A 23 68.08 -33.41 21.01
CA ARG A 23 67.52 -33.75 22.32
C ARG A 23 66.04 -33.39 22.31
N LEU A 24 65.16 -34.38 22.45
CA LEU A 24 63.75 -34.13 22.72
C LEU A 24 63.68 -33.30 24.01
N PRO A 25 63.09 -32.09 24.02
CA PRO A 25 62.68 -31.51 25.29
C PRO A 25 61.66 -32.46 25.90
N VAL A 26 62.01 -32.99 27.06
CA VAL A 26 61.07 -33.62 28.00
C VAL A 26 59.82 -32.76 28.03
N ALA A 27 58.64 -33.38 27.90
CA ALA A 27 57.36 -32.72 28.03
C ALA A 27 57.33 -31.95 29.36
N GLU A 28 57.66 -30.66 29.27
CA GLU A 28 57.48 -29.71 30.34
C GLU A 28 55.97 -29.62 30.47
N ASN A 29 55.45 -30.11 31.60
CA ASN A 29 54.07 -29.93 31.98
C ASN A 29 53.84 -28.42 32.04
N VAL A 30 53.39 -27.82 30.95
CA VAL A 30 53.05 -26.40 30.92
C VAL A 30 51.98 -26.23 31.98
N PRO A 31 52.27 -25.58 33.13
CA PRO A 31 51.20 -25.22 34.02
C PRO A 31 50.35 -24.28 33.18
N MET A 32 49.07 -24.60 32.98
CA MET A 32 48.16 -23.63 32.39
C MET A 32 48.22 -22.39 33.28
N ASP A 33 48.97 -21.40 32.82
CA ASP A 33 49.04 -20.11 33.49
C ASP A 33 47.61 -19.57 33.51
N ALA A 34 47.19 -19.01 34.65
CA ALA A 34 45.79 -18.60 34.83
C ALA A 34 45.33 -17.65 33.70
N SER A 35 46.28 -16.92 33.12
CA SER A 35 46.15 -16.08 31.92
C SER A 35 45.65 -16.85 30.69
N SER A 36 46.12 -18.07 30.45
CA SER A 36 45.81 -18.90 29.27
C SER A 36 44.39 -19.48 29.34
N ILE A 37 43.95 -19.87 30.53
CA ILE A 37 42.58 -20.34 30.78
C ILE A 37 41.59 -19.19 30.59
N VAL A 38 41.91 -18.01 31.13
CA VAL A 38 41.09 -16.80 30.97
C VAL A 38 41.00 -16.39 29.49
N ALA A 39 42.10 -16.46 28.75
CA ALA A 39 42.11 -16.18 27.31
C ALA A 39 41.24 -17.17 26.50
N ALA A 40 41.28 -18.47 26.83
CA ALA A 40 40.46 -19.48 26.18
C ALA A 40 38.95 -19.28 26.44
N ILE A 41 38.58 -18.93 27.67
CA ILE A 41 37.19 -18.62 28.04
C ILE A 41 36.71 -17.34 27.32
N ALA A 42 37.54 -16.30 27.30
CA ALA A 42 37.23 -15.05 26.61
C ALA A 42 37.04 -15.26 25.10
N ALA A 43 37.87 -16.09 24.46
CA ALA A 43 37.72 -16.45 23.05
C ALA A 43 36.41 -17.21 22.80
N GLY A 44 36.03 -18.14 23.69
CA GLY A 44 34.75 -18.85 23.61
C GLY A 44 33.54 -17.91 23.71
N ILE A 45 33.56 -16.97 24.65
CA ILE A 45 32.53 -15.95 24.81
C ILE A 45 32.48 -15.02 23.58
N ALA A 46 33.64 -14.61 23.05
CA ALA A 46 33.72 -13.75 21.87
C ALA A 46 33.13 -14.42 20.62
N LEU A 47 33.42 -15.71 20.39
CA LEU A 47 32.85 -16.49 19.29
C LEU A 47 31.34 -16.68 19.43
N ALA A 48 30.87 -16.96 20.66
CA ALA A 48 29.44 -17.05 20.94
C ALA A 48 28.74 -15.70 20.70
N ALA A 49 29.33 -14.60 21.17
CA ALA A 49 28.83 -13.25 20.93
C ALA A 49 28.77 -12.94 19.43
N LEU A 50 29.82 -13.25 18.67
CA LEU A 50 29.84 -13.07 17.21
C LEU A 50 28.74 -13.85 16.51
N TYR A 51 28.52 -15.11 16.91
CA TYR A 51 27.45 -15.96 16.37
C TYR A 51 26.06 -15.37 16.65
N PHE A 52 25.81 -14.93 17.89
CA PHE A 52 24.55 -14.27 18.25
C PHE A 52 24.37 -12.94 17.52
N THR A 53 25.43 -12.13 17.40
CA THR A 53 25.42 -10.88 16.63
C THR A 53 25.11 -11.15 15.16
N TRP A 54 25.69 -12.17 14.54
CA TRP A 54 25.42 -12.51 13.14
C TRP A 54 23.96 -12.91 12.93
N ARG A 55 23.40 -13.70 13.85
CA ARG A 55 21.98 -14.08 13.84
C ARG A 55 21.04 -12.88 14.08
N GLN A 56 21.46 -11.92 14.89
CA GLN A 56 20.74 -10.66 15.10
C GLN A 56 20.79 -9.74 13.88
N VAL A 57 21.93 -9.67 13.18
CA VAL A 57 22.08 -8.89 11.95
C VAL A 57 21.17 -9.43 10.84
N SER A 58 21.14 -10.74 10.62
CA SER A 58 20.23 -11.32 9.61
C SER A 58 18.75 -11.08 9.92
N ALA A 59 18.34 -11.17 11.19
CA ALA A 59 16.98 -10.85 11.60
C ALA A 59 16.66 -9.33 11.45
N ALA A 60 17.64 -8.47 11.70
CA ALA A 60 17.50 -7.03 11.51
C ALA A 60 17.40 -6.64 10.03
N GLU A 61 18.09 -7.35 9.12
CA GLU A 61 17.97 -7.16 7.67
C GLU A 61 16.56 -7.49 7.17
N GLU A 62 16.00 -8.63 7.61
CA GLU A 62 14.62 -9.01 7.28
C GLU A 62 13.60 -8.01 7.82
N GLN A 63 13.77 -7.57 9.07
CA GLN A 63 12.92 -6.53 9.68
C GLN A 63 13.02 -5.20 8.94
N THR A 64 14.21 -4.78 8.54
CA THR A 64 14.43 -3.52 7.80
C THR A 64 13.80 -3.59 6.42
N ALA A 65 13.91 -4.73 5.73
CA ALA A 65 13.26 -4.94 4.43
C ALA A 65 11.74 -4.88 4.54
N LEU A 66 11.16 -5.47 5.59
CA LEU A 66 9.72 -5.41 5.84
C LEU A 66 9.27 -3.98 6.18
N GLN A 67 10.00 -3.28 7.04
CA GLN A 67 9.72 -1.87 7.38
C GLN A 67 9.75 -0.99 6.13
N ARG A 68 10.74 -1.19 5.25
CA ARG A 68 10.83 -0.46 3.98
C ARG A 68 9.59 -0.66 3.12
N ARG A 69 9.15 -1.91 2.94
CA ARG A 69 7.94 -2.23 2.17
C ARG A 69 6.70 -1.60 2.78
N ILE A 70 6.55 -1.65 4.10
CA ILE A 70 5.42 -1.00 4.81
C ILE A 70 5.43 0.51 4.58
N HIS A 71 6.60 1.15 4.61
CA HIS A 71 6.73 2.58 4.34
C HIS A 71 6.41 2.93 2.88
N GLU A 72 6.86 2.11 1.93
CA GLU A 72 6.57 2.27 0.50
C GLU A 72 5.06 2.12 0.24
N ASP A 73 4.45 1.03 0.74
CA ASP A 73 3.02 0.73 0.59
C ASP A 73 2.13 1.79 1.25
N ALA A 74 2.48 2.23 2.46
CA ALA A 74 1.78 3.31 3.16
C ALA A 74 1.88 4.66 2.42
N GLY A 75 2.89 4.83 1.58
CA GLY A 75 3.10 6.02 0.77
C GLY A 75 2.46 5.95 -0.62
N GLN A 76 1.79 4.86 -1.00
CA GLN A 76 1.19 4.75 -2.33
C GLN A 76 -0.16 5.47 -2.43
N PRO A 77 -0.50 6.03 -3.61
CA PRO A 77 -1.83 6.54 -3.87
C PRO A 77 -2.86 5.40 -3.92
N TYR A 78 -4.10 5.70 -3.56
CA TYR A 78 -5.21 4.75 -3.63
C TYR A 78 -6.36 5.37 -4.41
N VAL A 79 -6.37 5.14 -5.72
CA VAL A 79 -7.41 5.67 -6.63
C VAL A 79 -8.48 4.62 -6.85
N TRP A 80 -9.73 5.04 -6.67
CA TRP A 80 -10.91 4.22 -6.93
C TRP A 80 -11.97 5.03 -7.68
N ALA A 81 -12.86 4.31 -8.35
CA ALA A 81 -13.99 4.85 -9.08
C ALA A 81 -15.29 4.13 -8.73
N ASP A 82 -16.39 4.84 -8.59
CA ASP A 82 -17.68 4.24 -8.22
C ASP A 82 -18.83 4.96 -8.89
N ILE A 83 -19.93 4.25 -9.09
CA ILE A 83 -21.19 4.80 -9.59
C ILE A 83 -22.18 4.82 -8.44
N ARG A 84 -22.50 6.02 -7.96
CA ARG A 84 -23.33 6.18 -6.75
C ARG A 84 -24.36 7.29 -6.88
N PRO A 85 -25.47 7.21 -6.14
CA PRO A 85 -26.39 8.33 -6.01
C PRO A 85 -25.65 9.57 -5.48
N HIS A 86 -26.00 10.74 -6.00
CA HIS A 86 -25.44 12.00 -5.51
C HIS A 86 -25.80 12.20 -4.03
N ALA A 87 -24.80 12.46 -3.21
CA ALA A 87 -24.93 12.49 -1.75
C ALA A 87 -26.02 13.47 -1.26
N GLN A 88 -26.11 14.66 -1.85
CA GLN A 88 -27.05 15.71 -1.41
C GLN A 88 -28.38 15.69 -2.17
N HIS A 89 -28.39 15.09 -3.36
CA HIS A 89 -29.49 15.17 -4.32
C HIS A 89 -29.62 13.80 -4.96
N ALA A 90 -30.12 12.82 -4.20
CA ALA A 90 -30.25 11.40 -4.61
C ALA A 90 -31.18 11.15 -5.82
N SER A 91 -31.53 12.22 -6.53
CA SER A 91 -32.17 12.29 -7.83
C SER A 91 -31.20 12.06 -8.99
N PHE A 92 -29.88 12.06 -8.76
CA PHE A 92 -28.87 11.81 -9.81
C PHE A 92 -27.94 10.66 -9.46
N MET A 93 -27.49 9.91 -10.48
CA MET A 93 -26.37 8.99 -10.40
C MET A 93 -25.10 9.71 -10.83
N MET A 94 -24.02 9.48 -10.10
CA MET A 94 -22.72 10.11 -10.33
C MET A 94 -21.66 9.04 -10.53
N LEU A 95 -20.84 9.17 -11.57
CA LEU A 95 -19.54 8.53 -11.61
C LEU A 95 -18.60 9.37 -10.75
N VAL A 96 -18.01 8.76 -9.73
CA VAL A 96 -17.10 9.42 -8.81
C VAL A 96 -15.76 8.73 -8.82
N VAL A 97 -14.71 9.50 -9.05
CA VAL A 97 -13.32 9.06 -8.95
C VAL A 97 -12.66 9.81 -7.80
N LYS A 98 -11.97 9.09 -6.92
CA LYS A 98 -11.31 9.67 -5.76
C LYS A 98 -9.97 9.01 -5.51
N ASN A 99 -9.00 9.80 -5.08
CA ASN A 99 -7.78 9.31 -4.44
C ASN A 99 -7.93 9.39 -2.91
N ASP A 100 -7.97 8.25 -2.24
CA ASP A 100 -7.98 8.14 -0.78
C ASP A 100 -6.58 7.87 -0.19
N GLY A 101 -5.57 7.70 -1.05
CA GLY A 101 -4.20 7.53 -0.61
C GLY A 101 -3.57 8.84 -0.13
N PRO A 102 -2.50 8.77 0.67
CA PRO A 102 -1.82 9.95 1.21
C PRO A 102 -0.96 10.70 0.19
N THR A 103 -0.73 10.16 -0.99
CA THR A 103 0.14 10.74 -2.03
C THR A 103 -0.58 10.97 -3.35
N VAL A 104 0.05 11.75 -4.24
CA VAL A 104 -0.52 12.12 -5.55
C VAL A 104 -0.42 10.93 -6.50
N ALA A 105 -1.54 10.55 -7.12
CA ALA A 105 -1.53 9.63 -8.25
C ALA A 105 -1.22 10.39 -9.53
N THR A 106 -0.32 9.89 -10.36
CA THR A 106 0.04 10.50 -11.65
C THR A 106 -0.36 9.59 -12.81
N SER A 107 -0.50 10.16 -14.02
CA SER A 107 -0.86 9.41 -15.23
C SER A 107 -2.12 8.54 -15.10
N VAL A 108 -3.13 9.02 -14.37
CA VAL A 108 -4.32 8.23 -14.04
C VAL A 108 -5.14 7.96 -15.30
N SER A 109 -5.33 6.69 -15.64
CA SER A 109 -6.19 6.24 -16.74
C SER A 109 -7.31 5.35 -16.21
N ILE A 110 -8.54 5.62 -16.63
CA ILE A 110 -9.75 4.91 -16.21
C ILE A 110 -10.46 4.40 -17.45
N SER A 111 -10.65 3.09 -17.53
CA SER A 111 -11.38 2.42 -18.60
C SER A 111 -12.65 1.77 -18.04
N ILE A 112 -13.74 1.85 -18.79
CA ILE A 112 -15.05 1.28 -18.43
C ILE A 112 -15.53 0.39 -19.57
N ASP A 113 -15.89 -0.85 -19.25
CA ASP A 113 -16.27 -1.90 -20.20
C ASP A 113 -17.46 -2.70 -19.63
N PRO A 114 -18.64 -2.76 -20.30
CA PRO A 114 -18.95 -2.14 -21.58
C PRO A 114 -19.03 -0.60 -21.48
N PRO A 115 -18.95 0.10 -22.61
CA PRO A 115 -19.09 1.54 -22.63
C PRO A 115 -20.46 1.99 -22.11
N PHE A 116 -20.54 3.17 -21.51
CA PHE A 116 -21.83 3.69 -21.06
C PHE A 116 -22.79 3.90 -22.25
N PRO A 117 -24.08 3.53 -22.10
CA PRO A 117 -25.07 3.74 -23.16
C PRO A 117 -25.20 5.23 -23.50
N SER A 118 -25.31 5.55 -24.79
CA SER A 118 -25.46 6.93 -25.25
C SER A 118 -26.73 7.60 -24.74
N GLU A 119 -27.79 6.82 -24.44
CA GLU A 119 -29.03 7.35 -23.86
C GLU A 119 -28.88 7.93 -22.45
N TRP A 120 -27.77 7.66 -21.75
CA TRP A 120 -27.48 8.27 -20.45
C TRP A 120 -27.01 9.72 -20.61
N SER A 121 -26.53 10.09 -21.79
CA SER A 121 -26.12 11.45 -22.11
C SER A 121 -27.35 12.32 -22.41
N ARG A 122 -27.73 13.17 -21.45
CA ARG A 122 -28.57 14.34 -21.74
C ARG A 122 -27.72 15.31 -22.58
N ASP A 123 -28.12 15.56 -23.82
CA ASP A 123 -27.58 16.60 -24.72
C ASP A 123 -26.49 16.17 -25.72
N GLY A 124 -26.32 14.87 -26.00
CA GLY A 124 -25.40 14.41 -27.06
C GLY A 124 -23.91 14.67 -26.76
N ASP A 125 -23.61 15.09 -25.53
CA ASP A 125 -22.28 15.38 -25.00
C ASP A 125 -21.60 14.06 -24.59
N ASN A 126 -21.57 13.09 -25.51
CA ASN A 126 -21.09 11.72 -25.28
C ASN A 126 -19.63 11.68 -24.81
N GLU A 127 -18.87 12.75 -25.07
CA GLU A 127 -17.52 12.98 -24.57
C GLU A 127 -17.47 13.14 -23.03
N ARG A 128 -18.59 13.53 -22.38
CA ARG A 128 -18.74 13.52 -20.91
C ARG A 128 -18.73 12.13 -20.29
N PHE A 129 -18.87 11.08 -21.10
CA PHE A 129 -18.84 9.70 -20.66
C PHE A 129 -17.78 8.90 -21.41
N ALA A 130 -16.67 9.55 -21.76
CA ALA A 130 -15.55 8.88 -22.38
C ALA A 130 -15.20 7.61 -21.59
N ASN A 131 -15.38 6.45 -22.23
CA ASN A 131 -15.14 5.14 -21.65
C ASN A 131 -13.68 4.98 -21.23
N ASN A 132 -12.80 5.80 -21.79
CA ASN A 132 -11.41 5.94 -21.38
C ASN A 132 -11.14 7.40 -21.00
N ARG A 133 -10.88 7.66 -19.72
CA ARG A 133 -10.46 8.97 -19.22
C ARG A 133 -9.03 8.94 -18.74
N ARG A 134 -8.27 9.96 -19.12
CA ARG A 134 -6.90 10.16 -18.66
C ARG A 134 -6.76 11.50 -17.94
N PHE A 135 -6.05 11.48 -16.83
CA PHE A 135 -5.74 12.65 -16.02
C PHE A 135 -4.24 12.71 -15.78
N ALA A 136 -3.65 13.90 -15.85
CA ALA A 136 -2.25 14.08 -15.54
C ALA A 136 -1.94 13.74 -14.08
N SER A 137 -2.83 14.11 -13.15
CA SER A 137 -2.66 13.82 -11.73
C SER A 137 -3.98 13.87 -10.96
N LEU A 138 -4.04 13.12 -9.86
CA LEU A 138 -5.12 13.13 -8.88
C LEU A 138 -4.52 13.24 -7.46
N PRO A 139 -4.47 14.45 -6.88
CA PRO A 139 -3.96 14.67 -5.53
C PRO A 139 -4.75 13.94 -4.44
N PRO A 140 -4.15 13.74 -3.26
CA PRO A 140 -4.83 13.17 -2.09
C PRO A 140 -6.14 13.90 -1.79
N GLY A 141 -7.21 13.14 -1.55
CA GLY A 141 -8.53 13.67 -1.20
C GLY A 141 -9.28 14.36 -2.34
N ARG A 142 -8.67 14.53 -3.54
CA ARG A 142 -9.39 15.10 -4.69
C ARG A 142 -10.47 14.14 -5.16
N VAL A 143 -11.68 14.68 -5.36
CA VAL A 143 -12.84 13.95 -5.87
C VAL A 143 -13.26 14.58 -7.19
N MET A 144 -13.37 13.76 -8.24
CA MET A 144 -13.96 14.13 -9.51
C MET A 144 -15.32 13.45 -9.65
N GLN A 145 -16.35 14.20 -10.03
CA GLN A 145 -17.71 13.69 -10.14
C GLN A 145 -18.33 14.10 -11.47
N TRP A 146 -18.92 13.15 -12.18
CA TRP A 146 -19.68 13.38 -13.40
C TRP A 146 -21.10 12.87 -13.24
N ASN A 147 -22.08 13.69 -13.63
CA ASN A 147 -23.49 13.33 -13.58
C ASN A 147 -23.83 12.39 -14.74
N LEU A 148 -24.23 11.15 -14.42
CA LEU A 148 -24.66 10.14 -15.38
C LEU A 148 -26.13 10.28 -15.76
N GLY A 149 -26.92 11.03 -14.99
CA GLY A 149 -28.35 11.23 -15.21
C GLY A 149 -29.23 10.72 -14.08
N LEU A 150 -30.49 10.45 -14.39
CA LEU A 150 -31.50 10.09 -13.40
C LEU A 150 -31.47 8.57 -13.11
N PRO A 151 -31.54 8.12 -11.85
CA PRO A 151 -31.50 6.71 -11.49
C PRO A 151 -32.52 5.83 -12.23
N GLN A 152 -33.73 6.33 -12.51
CA GLN A 152 -34.75 5.54 -13.22
C GLN A 152 -34.41 5.22 -14.69
N ASN A 153 -33.49 5.98 -15.30
CA ASN A 153 -33.03 5.75 -16.67
C ASN A 153 -31.79 4.85 -16.72
N ILE A 154 -31.10 4.70 -15.58
CA ILE A 154 -29.78 4.08 -15.46
C ILE A 154 -29.87 2.72 -14.78
N LEU A 155 -30.71 2.60 -13.75
CA LEU A 155 -30.86 1.37 -12.99
C LEU A 155 -31.67 0.33 -13.80
N PRO A 156 -31.17 -0.91 -13.95
CA PRO A 156 -31.80 -1.93 -14.79
C PRO A 156 -33.21 -2.26 -14.30
N SER A 157 -34.21 -2.26 -15.17
CA SER A 157 -35.63 -2.48 -14.81
C SER A 157 -35.99 -3.98 -14.72
N PRO A 158 -36.86 -4.42 -13.78
CA PRO A 158 -37.29 -5.82 -13.70
C PRO A 158 -38.15 -6.26 -14.89
N ARG A 159 -38.72 -5.30 -15.64
CA ARG A 159 -39.63 -5.53 -16.78
C ARG A 159 -39.01 -5.21 -18.14
N SER A 160 -37.81 -4.65 -18.17
CA SER A 160 -37.14 -4.29 -19.42
C SER A 160 -35.65 -4.60 -19.31
N PRO A 161 -35.12 -5.52 -20.14
CA PRO A 161 -33.71 -5.93 -20.12
C PRO A 161 -32.76 -4.92 -20.80
N VAL A 162 -33.18 -3.67 -21.02
CA VAL A 162 -32.27 -2.59 -21.43
C VAL A 162 -31.42 -2.26 -20.20
N ASN A 163 -30.19 -2.70 -20.02
CA ASN A 163 -29.20 -3.36 -20.87
C ASN A 163 -28.73 -4.63 -20.14
N GLU A 164 -28.14 -5.60 -20.84
CA GLU A 164 -27.67 -6.85 -20.24
C GLU A 164 -26.87 -6.60 -18.94
N LYS A 165 -27.56 -6.82 -17.81
CA LYS A 165 -27.13 -6.82 -16.40
C LYS A 165 -26.70 -5.52 -15.72
N GLY A 166 -26.56 -4.36 -16.38
CA GLY A 166 -26.11 -3.14 -15.68
C GLY A 166 -24.77 -3.33 -14.94
N GLN A 167 -23.95 -4.23 -15.47
CA GLN A 167 -22.65 -4.62 -14.93
C GLN A 167 -21.56 -3.91 -15.72
N PHE A 168 -20.67 -3.21 -15.03
CA PHE A 168 -19.58 -2.45 -15.63
C PHE A 168 -18.27 -2.87 -15.00
N LYS A 169 -17.30 -3.27 -15.81
CA LYS A 169 -15.92 -3.50 -15.39
C LYS A 169 -15.17 -2.18 -15.49
N ILE A 170 -14.68 -1.70 -14.35
CA ILE A 170 -13.81 -0.53 -14.28
C ILE A 170 -12.38 -1.02 -14.11
N THR A 171 -11.48 -0.50 -14.96
CA THR A 171 -10.04 -0.67 -14.84
C THR A 171 -9.39 0.69 -14.61
N ILE A 172 -8.62 0.81 -13.55
CA ILE A 172 -7.91 2.03 -13.14
C ILE A 172 -6.42 1.71 -13.15
N SER A 173 -5.63 2.55 -13.82
CA SER A 173 -4.17 2.47 -13.82
C SER A 173 -3.59 3.84 -13.50
N PHE A 174 -2.51 3.87 -12.73
CA PHE A 174 -1.84 5.10 -12.33
C PHE A 174 -0.42 4.80 -11.86
N ASP A 175 0.40 5.86 -11.85
CA ASP A 175 1.76 5.83 -11.35
C ASP A 175 1.80 6.47 -9.95
N GLY A 176 2.39 5.75 -9.00
CA GLY A 176 2.68 6.24 -7.65
C GLY A 176 4.09 6.87 -7.55
N PRO A 177 4.45 7.42 -6.38
CA PRO A 177 5.77 8.03 -6.16
C PRO A 177 6.93 7.04 -6.30
N TYR A 178 6.66 5.74 -6.19
CA TYR A 178 7.66 4.67 -6.31
C TYR A 178 7.60 3.93 -7.66
N GLY A 179 6.78 4.39 -8.60
CA GLY A 179 6.65 3.79 -9.94
C GLY A 179 5.22 3.37 -10.30
N PRO A 180 5.05 2.70 -11.45
CA PRO A 180 3.75 2.22 -11.91
C PRO A 180 3.20 1.16 -10.96
N ILE A 181 1.90 1.25 -10.65
CA ILE A 181 1.19 0.31 -9.79
C ILE A 181 0.32 -0.60 -10.67
N ASP A 182 0.12 -1.84 -10.23
CA ASP A 182 -0.75 -2.79 -10.92
C ASP A 182 -2.17 -2.22 -11.11
N PRO A 183 -2.74 -2.32 -12.33
CA PRO A 183 -4.06 -1.80 -12.60
C PRO A 183 -5.13 -2.46 -11.73
N LEU A 184 -5.91 -1.64 -11.03
CA LEU A 184 -7.05 -2.09 -10.25
C LEU A 184 -8.24 -2.33 -11.19
N THR A 185 -8.73 -3.58 -11.24
CA THR A 185 -9.91 -3.94 -12.04
C THR A 185 -10.98 -4.59 -11.18
N TYR A 186 -12.21 -4.08 -11.24
CA TYR A 186 -13.36 -4.65 -10.54
C TYR A 186 -14.65 -4.38 -11.32
N ALA A 187 -15.66 -5.19 -11.03
CA ALA A 187 -17.00 -5.05 -11.60
C ALA A 187 -17.92 -4.31 -10.63
N ILE A 188 -18.72 -3.39 -11.16
CA ILE A 188 -19.81 -2.71 -10.47
C ILE A 188 -21.11 -3.23 -11.06
N ASP A 189 -22.01 -3.71 -10.21
CA ASP A 189 -23.37 -4.10 -10.59
C ASP A 189 -24.37 -3.05 -10.10
N LEU A 190 -24.99 -2.34 -11.04
CA LEU A 190 -25.94 -1.29 -10.70
C LEU A 190 -27.26 -1.83 -10.13
N SER A 191 -27.57 -3.11 -10.32
CA SER A 191 -28.77 -3.72 -9.76
C SER A 191 -28.73 -3.77 -8.23
N GLU A 192 -27.54 -3.79 -7.62
CA GLU A 192 -27.36 -3.76 -6.17
C GLU A 192 -27.90 -2.46 -5.56
N TYR A 193 -27.72 -1.32 -6.24
CA TYR A 193 -28.16 -0.01 -5.75
C TYR A 193 -29.69 0.19 -5.78
N ARG A 194 -30.45 -0.71 -6.42
CA ARG A 194 -31.91 -0.61 -6.54
C ARG A 194 -32.62 -0.67 -5.18
N TRP A 195 -32.10 -1.49 -4.27
CA TRP A 195 -32.72 -1.77 -2.96
C TRP A 195 -31.98 -1.13 -1.79
N VAL A 196 -30.83 -0.49 -2.05
CA VAL A 196 -30.06 0.20 -1.04
C VAL A 196 -30.80 1.46 -0.59
N ALA A 197 -30.98 1.59 0.72
CA ALA A 197 -31.57 2.78 1.31
C ALA A 197 -30.76 4.02 0.92
N LYS A 198 -31.44 5.05 0.39
CA LYS A 198 -30.83 6.33 0.04
C LYS A 198 -30.47 7.10 1.31
N THR A 199 -29.32 6.79 1.92
CA THR A 199 -28.82 7.55 3.04
C THR A 199 -27.93 8.66 2.51
N THR A 200 -28.31 9.92 2.77
CA THR A 200 -27.42 11.05 2.56
C THR A 200 -26.38 11.02 3.69
N PRO A 201 -25.08 10.85 3.40
CA PRO A 201 -24.04 11.07 4.40
C PRO A 201 -24.19 12.47 4.95
N GLY A 202 -24.13 12.65 6.28
CA GLY A 202 -24.23 13.95 6.93
C GLY A 202 -23.33 14.96 6.22
N THR A 203 -23.94 15.95 5.57
CA THR A 203 -23.20 16.93 4.78
C THR A 203 -22.52 17.93 5.72
N PRO A 204 -21.36 18.50 5.39
CA PRO A 204 -20.79 19.62 6.16
C PRO A 204 -21.79 20.76 6.36
N MET A 205 -22.68 20.99 5.39
CA MET A 205 -23.80 21.93 5.51
C MET A 205 -24.81 21.54 6.59
N SER A 206 -25.11 20.24 6.77
CA SER A 206 -25.94 19.77 7.88
C SER A 206 -25.23 19.91 9.24
N ILE A 207 -23.90 19.80 9.27
CA ILE A 207 -23.08 20.06 10.46
C ILE A 207 -23.06 21.57 10.77
N SER A 208 -22.84 22.43 9.78
CA SER A 208 -22.93 23.89 9.93
C SER A 208 -24.32 24.31 10.39
N LYS A 209 -25.38 23.72 9.81
CA LYS A 209 -26.76 23.99 10.22
C LYS A 209 -27.03 23.52 11.65
N SER A 210 -26.54 22.33 12.04
CA SER A 210 -26.71 21.86 13.42
C SER A 210 -25.94 22.72 14.43
N VAL A 211 -24.78 23.28 14.03
CA VAL A 211 -24.02 24.25 14.83
C VAL A 211 -24.78 25.58 14.95
N ASP A 212 -25.33 26.09 13.86
CA ASP A 212 -26.15 27.32 13.86
C ASP A 212 -27.42 27.17 14.70
N ASP A 213 -28.10 26.03 14.58
CA ASP A 213 -29.31 25.74 15.35
C ASP A 213 -28.98 25.57 16.84
N ALA A 214 -27.88 24.88 17.17
CA ALA A 214 -27.39 24.79 18.55
C ALA A 214 -27.01 26.16 19.13
N SER A 215 -26.35 27.01 18.34
CA SER A 215 -26.01 28.38 18.75
C SER A 215 -27.26 29.21 19.05
N ARG A 216 -28.27 29.14 18.18
CA ARG A 216 -29.56 29.83 18.38
C ARG A 216 -30.29 29.36 19.64
N GLU A 217 -30.37 28.06 19.88
CA GLU A 217 -31.02 27.52 21.08
C GLU A 217 -30.25 27.91 22.35
N LEU A 218 -28.92 27.94 22.29
CA LEU A 218 -28.09 28.42 23.40
C LEU A 218 -28.36 29.90 23.70
N SER A 219 -28.41 30.76 22.67
CA SER A 219 -28.73 32.18 22.84
C SER A 219 -30.12 32.41 23.44
N LYS A 220 -31.13 31.64 22.99
CA LYS A 220 -32.49 31.70 23.58
C LYS A 220 -32.48 31.27 25.05
N ALA A 221 -31.75 30.21 25.39
CA ALA A 221 -31.64 29.73 26.76
C ALA A 221 -30.96 30.78 27.67
N ILE A 222 -29.88 31.40 27.20
CA ILE A 222 -29.17 32.46 27.91
C ILE A 222 -30.08 33.68 28.14
N ASN A 223 -30.80 34.14 27.12
CA ASN A 223 -31.72 35.26 27.25
C ASN A 223 -32.86 34.96 28.23
N LYS A 224 -33.41 33.75 28.19
CA LYS A 224 -34.47 33.31 29.11
C LYS A 224 -34.00 33.22 30.57
N VAL A 225 -32.72 32.91 30.80
CA VAL A 225 -32.11 32.95 32.14
C VAL A 225 -31.87 34.40 32.57
N ALA A 226 -31.37 35.25 31.68
CA ALA A 226 -31.17 36.67 31.96
C ALA A 226 -32.48 37.39 32.32
N GLU A 227 -33.58 37.10 31.62
CA GLU A 227 -34.93 37.61 31.93
C GLU A 227 -35.48 37.13 33.28
N ARG A 228 -35.00 36.01 33.82
CA ARG A 228 -35.42 35.50 35.13
C ARG A 228 -34.61 36.07 36.30
N ILE A 229 -33.46 36.67 36.02
CA ILE A 229 -32.52 37.21 37.03
C ILE A 229 -32.61 38.74 37.09
N SER A 230 -33.13 39.40 36.04
CA SER A 230 -33.57 40.80 36.05
C SER A 230 -34.95 40.98 36.68
#